data_AF-A0A965P4J5-F1
#
_entry.id   AF-A0A965P4J5-F1
#
_cell.length_a   1.000
_cell.length_b   1.000
_cell.length_c   1.000
_cell.angle_alpha   90.00
_cell.angle_beta   90.00
_cell.angle_gamma   90.00
#
_symmetry.space_group_name_H-M   'P 1'
#
loop_
_entity.id
_entity.type
_entity.pdbx_description
1 polymer ?
#
loop_
_entity_poly.entity_id
_entity_poly.type
_entity_poly.pdbx_seq_one_letter_code
_entity_poly.pdbx_strand_id
1 'polypeptide(L)'
;MPLHALRKVQTPAIRLRRPNGGSELRFGAHNFVAVMNTSGRVVAELHGIARGPDGSQLRVYGGLLPFQRELIWGERFDHQTGFYDLGFPQADLFTGADPEIRERLRQANQVLAAVNARQIAYPWPAPFGANSNAYYATLIAGMGLPDVRIDGELWAPSSNRLLLDEDTLLAIRAS
;
A
#
# COMPACT_ATOMS: atom_id res chain seq x y z
N MET A 1 24.62 -2.20 -14.44
CA MET A 1 24.23 -3.21 -13.43
C MET A 1 22.72 -3.37 -13.51
N PRO A 2 22.17 -4.58 -13.32
CA PRO A 2 20.73 -4.78 -13.36
C PRO A 2 20.07 -4.06 -12.16
N LEU A 3 18.96 -3.38 -12.40
CA LEU A 3 18.29 -2.54 -11.39
C LEU A 3 16.98 -3.19 -10.93
N HIS A 4 16.69 -3.08 -9.64
CA HIS A 4 15.40 -3.41 -9.05
C HIS A 4 14.51 -2.16 -9.05
N ALA A 5 13.20 -2.34 -8.96
CA ALA A 5 12.25 -1.23 -8.92
C ALA A 5 11.25 -1.36 -7.78
N LEU A 6 10.87 -0.23 -7.21
CA LEU A 6 9.72 -0.08 -6.33
C LEU A 6 8.64 0.66 -7.11
N ARG A 7 7.45 0.09 -7.20
CA ARG A 7 6.34 0.66 -7.98
C ARG A 7 5.17 0.99 -7.09
N LYS A 8 4.63 2.19 -7.26
CA LYS A 8 3.27 2.50 -6.81
C LYS A 8 2.33 1.74 -7.72
N VAL A 9 1.40 0.98 -7.14
CA VAL A 9 0.35 0.29 -7.85
C VAL A 9 -0.97 0.65 -7.22
N GLN A 10 -1.97 0.91 -8.05
CA GLN A 10 -3.29 1.29 -7.60
C GLN A 10 -4.32 0.26 -8.05
N THR A 11 -4.86 -0.50 -7.09
CA THR A 11 -5.95 -1.45 -7.37
C THR A 11 -7.32 -0.80 -7.17
N PRO A 12 -8.29 -0.99 -8.08
CA PRO A 12 -9.66 -0.51 -7.89
C PRO A 12 -10.38 -1.32 -6.80
N ALA A 13 -11.11 -0.66 -5.88
CA ALA A 13 -11.92 -1.38 -4.89
C ALA A 13 -13.05 -2.23 -5.50
N ILE A 14 -13.57 -1.86 -6.67
CA ILE A 14 -14.66 -2.59 -7.35
C ILE A 14 -14.34 -2.72 -8.84
N ARG A 15 -14.35 -3.96 -9.34
CA ARG A 15 -14.24 -4.30 -10.77
C ARG A 15 -15.64 -4.66 -11.29
N LEU A 16 -16.33 -3.73 -11.94
CA LEU A 16 -17.58 -4.03 -12.67
C LEU A 16 -17.31 -4.08 -14.17
N ARG A 17 -17.79 -5.13 -14.83
CA ARG A 17 -17.70 -5.26 -16.29
C ARG A 17 -18.80 -4.39 -16.91
N ARG A 18 -18.44 -3.44 -17.77
CA ARG A 18 -19.44 -2.63 -18.49
C ARG A 18 -20.24 -3.51 -19.45
N PRO A 19 -21.54 -3.21 -19.70
CA PRO A 19 -22.36 -3.94 -20.67
C PRO A 19 -21.77 -4.00 -22.08
N ASN A 20 -20.94 -3.02 -22.46
CA ASN A 20 -20.40 -2.87 -23.82
C ASN A 20 -18.92 -3.30 -23.95
N GLY A 21 -18.38 -3.99 -22.94
CA GLY A 21 -16.95 -4.29 -22.84
C GLY A 21 -16.16 -3.12 -22.23
N GLY A 22 -15.15 -3.47 -21.43
CA GLY A 22 -14.35 -2.53 -20.62
C GLY A 22 -14.64 -2.65 -19.12
N SER A 23 -13.60 -2.51 -18.29
CA SER A 23 -13.71 -2.45 -16.84
C SER A 23 -14.12 -1.04 -16.41
N GLU A 24 -15.18 -0.94 -15.61
CA GLU A 24 -15.51 0.29 -14.90
C GLU A 24 -14.78 0.29 -13.55
N LEU A 25 -13.87 1.24 -13.38
CA LEU A 25 -13.16 1.47 -12.13
C LEU A 25 -14.05 2.37 -11.26
N ARG A 26 -14.78 1.79 -10.30
CA ARG A 26 -15.62 2.56 -9.38
C ARG A 26 -14.92 2.74 -8.03
N PHE A 27 -14.72 4.00 -7.68
CA PHE A 27 -14.56 4.62 -6.36
C PHE A 27 -13.77 3.86 -5.27
N GLY A 28 -12.73 4.51 -4.74
CA GLY A 28 -11.93 4.00 -3.64
C GLY A 28 -10.78 3.15 -4.14
N ALA A 29 -9.73 3.76 -4.68
CA ALA A 29 -8.53 3.03 -5.02
C ALA A 29 -7.73 2.66 -3.75
N HIS A 30 -7.06 1.51 -3.78
CA HIS A 30 -6.06 1.13 -2.79
C HIS A 30 -4.67 1.20 -3.43
N ASN A 31 -3.83 2.06 -2.86
CA ASN A 31 -2.43 2.19 -3.24
C ASN A 31 -1.56 1.23 -2.42
N PHE A 32 -0.58 0.62 -3.07
CA PHE A 32 0.43 -0.24 -2.44
C PHE A 32 1.75 -0.16 -3.20
N VAL A 33 2.81 -0.72 -2.60
CA VAL A 33 4.14 -0.77 -3.24
C VAL A 33 4.42 -2.19 -3.72
N ALA A 34 4.65 -2.37 -5.01
CA ALA A 34 5.18 -3.60 -5.58
C ALA A 34 6.71 -3.54 -5.67
N VAL A 35 7.38 -4.59 -5.23
CA VAL A 35 8.83 -4.77 -5.31
C VAL A 35 9.15 -5.64 -6.50
N MET A 36 9.86 -5.09 -7.47
CA MET A 36 10.23 -5.76 -8.71
C MET A 36 11.70 -6.17 -8.66
N ASN A 37 12.00 -7.38 -9.09
CA ASN A 37 13.37 -7.80 -9.36
C ASN A 37 13.88 -7.28 -10.71
N THR A 38 15.16 -7.53 -10.97
CA THR A 38 15.85 -7.15 -12.21
C THR A 38 15.29 -7.75 -13.48
N SER A 39 14.54 -8.86 -13.38
CA SER A 39 13.82 -9.46 -14.50
C SER A 39 12.42 -8.86 -14.72
N GLY A 40 12.06 -7.81 -13.97
CA GLY A 40 10.73 -7.21 -14.03
C GLY A 40 9.63 -8.08 -13.42
N ARG A 41 9.98 -9.04 -12.55
CA ARG A 41 9.01 -9.87 -11.83
C ARG A 41 8.74 -9.27 -10.46
N VAL A 42 7.48 -9.23 -10.06
CA VAL A 42 7.08 -8.92 -8.68
C VAL A 42 7.62 -10.01 -7.76
N VAL A 43 8.35 -9.59 -6.73
CA VAL A 43 8.89 -10.49 -5.69
C VAL A 43 8.29 -10.22 -4.33
N ALA A 44 7.75 -9.03 -4.10
CA ALA A 44 6.97 -8.73 -2.91
C ALA A 44 5.93 -7.63 -3.16
N GLU A 45 4.90 -7.59 -2.34
CA GLU A 45 3.93 -6.50 -2.27
C GLU A 45 3.85 -5.97 -0.82
N LEU A 46 3.80 -4.64 -0.65
CA LEU A 46 3.73 -3.97 0.67
C LEU A 46 2.42 -3.19 0.79
N HIS A 47 1.56 -3.57 1.74
CA HIS A 47 0.18 -3.12 1.83
C HIS A 47 -0.22 -2.70 3.24
N GLY A 48 -1.25 -1.84 3.32
CA GLY A 48 -2.03 -1.64 4.54
C GLY A 48 -3.37 -2.35 4.40
N ILE A 49 -3.56 -3.49 5.05
CA ILE A 49 -4.80 -4.27 4.98
C ILE A 49 -5.54 -4.17 6.30
N ALA A 50 -6.88 -4.11 6.24
CA ALA A 50 -7.69 -4.20 7.45
C ALA A 50 -7.58 -5.62 8.03
N ARG A 51 -7.21 -5.73 9.31
CA ARG A 51 -7.07 -7.00 10.04
C ARG A 51 -7.81 -6.98 11.36
N GLY A 52 -8.11 -8.15 11.91
CA GLY A 52 -8.64 -8.27 13.26
C GLY A 52 -7.64 -7.73 14.31
N PRO A 53 -8.08 -7.52 15.57
CA PRO A 53 -7.21 -7.03 16.66
C PRO A 53 -5.95 -7.87 16.91
N ASP A 54 -5.98 -9.15 16.50
CA ASP A 54 -4.91 -10.14 16.60
C ASP A 54 -4.12 -10.32 15.29
N GLY A 55 -4.37 -9.48 14.27
CA GLY A 55 -3.76 -9.61 12.93
C GLY A 55 -4.45 -10.64 12.03
N SER A 56 -5.51 -11.30 12.50
CA SER A 56 -6.24 -12.30 11.71
C SER A 56 -6.86 -11.72 10.44
N GLN A 57 -6.93 -12.54 9.39
CA GLN A 57 -7.66 -12.20 8.17
C GLN A 57 -9.14 -11.98 8.49
N LEU A 58 -9.72 -10.95 7.89
CA LEU A 58 -11.14 -10.66 8.04
C LEU A 58 -11.97 -11.53 7.10
N ARG A 59 -13.12 -11.98 7.59
CA ARG A 59 -14.18 -12.55 6.74
C ARG A 59 -14.99 -11.39 6.16
N VAL A 60 -14.41 -10.63 5.24
CA VAL A 60 -15.11 -9.49 4.63
C VAL A 60 -16.02 -10.02 3.51
N TYR A 61 -17.33 -10.04 3.75
CA TYR A 61 -18.30 -10.27 2.68
C TYR A 61 -18.45 -9.00 1.83
N GLY A 62 -17.56 -8.80 0.86
CA GLY A 62 -17.71 -7.77 -0.18
C GLY A 62 -17.96 -6.33 0.33
N GLY A 63 -17.47 -5.98 1.53
CA GLY A 63 -17.67 -4.67 2.14
C GLY A 63 -19.04 -4.43 2.80
N LEU A 64 -19.86 -5.48 2.99
CA LEU A 64 -21.18 -5.38 3.63
C LEU A 64 -21.14 -5.22 5.15
N LEU A 65 -20.06 -5.65 5.81
CA LEU A 65 -19.93 -5.54 7.27
C LEU A 65 -19.10 -4.30 7.64
N PRO A 66 -19.59 -3.47 8.59
CA PRO A 66 -18.86 -2.30 9.04
C PRO A 66 -17.58 -2.70 9.79
N PHE A 67 -16.52 -1.92 9.60
CA PHE A 67 -15.32 -2.03 10.43
C PHE A 67 -15.69 -1.61 11.86
N GLN A 68 -15.70 -2.55 12.80
CA GLN A 68 -16.00 -2.32 14.22
C GLN A 68 -14.77 -2.42 15.11
N ARG A 69 -13.84 -3.33 14.79
CA ARG A 69 -12.67 -3.66 15.64
C ARG A 69 -11.39 -3.85 14.84
N GLU A 70 -11.43 -3.55 13.56
CA GLU A 70 -10.35 -3.77 12.64
C GLU A 70 -9.26 -2.73 12.84
N LEU A 71 -8.02 -3.15 12.57
CA LEU A 71 -6.85 -2.31 12.64
C LEU A 71 -6.28 -2.08 11.24
N ILE A 72 -5.61 -0.94 11.05
CA ILE A 72 -4.70 -0.76 9.93
C ILE A 72 -3.48 -1.62 10.20
N TRP A 73 -3.25 -2.64 9.36
CA TRP A 73 -2.15 -3.55 9.51
C TRP A 73 -1.23 -3.49 8.29
N GLY A 74 0.04 -3.15 8.53
CA GLY A 74 1.09 -3.27 7.53
C GLY A 74 1.40 -4.75 7.27
N GLU A 75 1.39 -5.13 6.00
CA GLU A 75 1.59 -6.50 5.54
C GLU A 75 2.55 -6.56 4.35
N ARG A 76 3.29 -7.66 4.28
CA ARG A 76 4.20 -7.98 3.19
C ARG A 76 3.83 -9.34 2.61
N PHE A 77 3.55 -9.38 1.32
CA PHE A 77 3.31 -10.63 0.57
C PHE A 77 4.55 -10.96 -0.25
N ASP A 78 5.34 -11.94 0.19
CA ASP A 78 6.50 -12.41 -0.56
C ASP A 78 6.10 -13.44 -1.61
N HIS A 79 6.54 -13.24 -2.86
CA HIS A 79 6.34 -14.14 -4.01
C HIS A 79 4.88 -14.52 -4.33
N GLN A 80 3.91 -13.88 -3.69
CA GLN A 80 2.49 -14.03 -3.95
C GLN A 80 2.00 -12.70 -4.52
N THR A 81 1.52 -12.70 -5.75
CA THR A 81 0.77 -11.55 -6.26
C THR A 81 -0.66 -11.69 -5.76
N GLY A 82 -0.92 -11.22 -4.54
CA GLY A 82 -2.28 -11.21 -4.01
C GLY A 82 -3.14 -10.20 -4.76
N PHE A 83 -2.54 -9.05 -5.11
CA PHE A 83 -3.26 -7.91 -5.68
C PHE A 83 -2.61 -7.32 -6.95
N TYR A 84 -1.35 -7.60 -7.27
CA TYR A 84 -0.71 -7.04 -8.47
C TYR A 84 -1.34 -7.53 -9.78
N ASP A 85 -1.66 -6.59 -10.67
CA ASP A 85 -2.11 -6.83 -12.05
C ASP A 85 -1.43 -5.79 -12.96
N LEU A 86 -0.85 -6.24 -14.08
CA LEU A 86 -0.18 -5.36 -15.05
C LEU A 86 -1.13 -4.33 -15.68
N GLY A 87 -2.44 -4.62 -15.70
CA GLY A 87 -3.47 -3.71 -16.19
C GLY A 87 -3.89 -2.62 -15.21
N PHE A 88 -3.33 -2.58 -14.00
CA PHE A 88 -3.60 -1.51 -13.04
C PHE A 88 -2.73 -0.28 -13.28
N PRO A 89 -3.25 0.93 -12.99
CA PRO A 89 -2.43 2.13 -12.94
C PRO A 89 -1.23 1.90 -12.01
N GLN A 90 -0.03 2.14 -12.53
CA GLN A 90 1.23 1.99 -11.78
C GLN A 90 2.31 2.94 -12.30
N ALA A 91 3.25 3.30 -11.43
CA ALA A 91 4.41 4.11 -11.78
C ALA A 91 5.61 3.75 -10.89
N ASP A 92 6.83 3.95 -11.41
CA ASP A 92 8.05 3.73 -10.64
C ASP A 92 8.19 4.81 -9.55
N LEU A 93 8.29 4.39 -8.29
CA LEU A 93 8.64 5.24 -7.15
C LEU A 93 10.15 5.39 -7.04
N PHE A 94 10.89 4.32 -7.33
CA PHE A 94 12.34 4.27 -7.25
C PHE A 94 12.87 3.12 -8.11
N THR A 95 14.03 3.35 -8.72
CA THR A 95 14.81 2.32 -9.41
C THR A 95 16.25 2.45 -8.95
N GLY A 96 16.87 1.34 -8.55
CA GLY A 96 18.22 1.38 -7.98
C GLY A 96 18.88 0.00 -7.91
N ALA A 97 20.12 -0.01 -7.43
CA ALA A 97 20.86 -1.25 -7.20
C ALA A 97 20.33 -2.00 -5.97
N ASP A 98 20.67 -3.28 -5.85
CA ASP A 98 20.29 -4.13 -4.71
C ASP A 98 20.50 -3.50 -3.33
N PRO A 99 21.66 -2.86 -3.02
CA PRO A 99 21.88 -2.29 -1.69
C PRO A 99 20.90 -1.16 -1.37
N GLU A 100 20.59 -0.31 -2.35
CA GLU A 100 19.65 0.80 -2.19
C GLU A 100 18.24 0.25 -1.97
N ILE A 101 17.85 -0.78 -2.72
CA ILE A 101 16.52 -1.38 -2.60
C ILE A 101 16.36 -2.08 -1.25
N ARG A 102 17.38 -2.81 -0.80
CA ARG A 102 17.40 -3.41 0.54
C ARG A 102 17.26 -2.37 1.63
N GLU A 103 17.90 -1.23 1.46
CA GLU A 103 17.81 -0.12 2.42
C GLU A 103 16.38 0.44 2.51
N ARG A 104 15.71 0.69 1.38
CA ARG A 104 14.31 1.12 1.38
C ARG A 104 13.38 0.04 1.96
N LEU A 105 13.65 -1.24 1.72
CA LEU A 105 12.87 -2.34 2.30
C LEU A 105 13.09 -2.48 3.82
N ARG A 106 14.28 -2.17 4.32
CA ARG A 106 14.56 -2.12 5.76
C ARG A 106 13.74 -1.01 6.42
N GLN A 107 13.74 0.18 5.83
CA GLN A 107 12.90 1.31 6.27
C GLN A 107 11.40 0.97 6.23
N ALA A 108 10.94 0.32 5.15
CA ALA A 108 9.56 -0.17 5.04
C ALA A 108 9.16 -1.10 6.19
N ASN A 109 10.04 -2.05 6.56
CA ASN A 109 9.80 -2.96 7.67
C ASN A 109 9.71 -2.23 9.03
N GLN A 110 10.48 -1.15 9.21
CA GLN A 110 10.39 -0.33 10.41
C GLN A 110 9.08 0.47 10.47
N VAL A 111 8.62 1.03 9.34
CA VAL A 111 7.29 1.66 9.27
C VAL A 111 6.19 0.67 9.61
N LEU A 112 6.25 -0.55 9.04
CA LEU A 112 5.31 -1.63 9.33
C LEU A 112 5.26 -1.92 10.83
N ALA A 113 6.42 -2.12 11.46
CA ALA A 113 6.50 -2.39 12.90
C ALA A 113 5.94 -1.23 13.73
N ALA A 114 6.29 0.01 13.41
CA ALA A 114 5.86 1.20 14.13
C ALA A 114 4.35 1.45 14.02
N VAL A 115 3.76 1.25 12.83
CA VAL A 115 2.31 1.38 12.64
C VAL A 115 1.57 0.27 13.38
N ASN A 116 1.99 -0.98 13.23
CA ASN A 116 1.31 -2.12 13.84
C ASN A 116 1.31 -2.02 15.38
N ALA A 117 2.40 -1.51 15.96
CA ALA A 117 2.51 -1.28 17.40
C ALA A 117 1.49 -0.25 17.94
N ARG A 118 1.02 0.69 17.10
CA ARG A 118 0.03 1.70 17.51
C ARG A 118 -1.41 1.16 17.54
N GLN A 119 -1.67 -0.02 16.99
CA GLN A 119 -3.01 -0.64 16.92
C GLN A 119 -4.08 0.36 16.44
N ILE A 120 -3.82 1.05 15.34
CA ILE A 120 -4.69 2.12 14.83
C ILE A 120 -5.98 1.50 14.29
N ALA A 121 -7.13 1.90 14.85
CA ALA A 121 -8.43 1.43 14.39
C ALA A 121 -8.72 1.86 12.95
N TYR A 122 -9.22 0.93 12.15
CA TYR A 122 -9.67 1.18 10.78
C TYR A 122 -11.00 1.96 10.81
N PRO A 123 -11.14 3.05 10.04
CA PRO A 123 -12.26 3.95 10.13
C PRO A 123 -13.52 3.35 9.53
N TRP A 124 -14.67 3.70 10.11
CA TRP A 124 -15.98 3.51 9.52
C TRP A 124 -16.73 4.85 9.47
N PRO A 125 -17.16 5.32 8.29
CA PRO A 125 -16.96 4.72 6.96
C PRO A 125 -15.50 4.85 6.45
N ALA A 126 -14.99 3.86 5.72
CA ALA A 126 -13.59 3.78 5.28
C ALA A 126 -13.02 5.02 4.53
N PRO A 127 -13.82 5.80 3.77
CA PRO A 127 -13.33 7.04 3.17
C PRO A 127 -12.99 8.15 4.17
N PHE A 128 -13.49 8.08 5.41
CA PHE A 128 -13.38 9.13 6.42
C PHE A 128 -12.45 8.70 7.56
N GLY A 129 -11.13 8.87 7.39
CA GLY A 129 -10.19 8.56 8.48
C GLY A 129 -8.83 8.07 8.02
N ALA A 130 -8.06 7.49 8.92
CA ALA A 130 -6.80 6.83 8.60
C ALA A 130 -7.08 5.44 8.02
N ASN A 131 -6.87 5.19 6.73
CA ASN A 131 -7.18 3.90 6.11
C ASN A 131 -5.93 3.28 5.45
N SER A 132 -6.12 2.28 4.60
CA SER A 132 -5.04 1.61 3.87
C SER A 132 -4.16 2.55 3.02
N ASN A 133 -4.73 3.63 2.47
CA ASN A 133 -3.94 4.62 1.70
C ASN A 133 -3.17 5.57 2.61
N ALA A 134 -3.66 5.83 3.83
CA ALA A 134 -2.87 6.55 4.84
C ALA A 134 -1.65 5.71 5.27
N TYR A 135 -1.81 4.38 5.36
CA TYR A 135 -0.66 3.49 5.52
C TYR A 135 0.30 3.60 4.34
N TYR A 136 -0.19 3.51 3.10
CA TYR A 136 0.66 3.68 1.92
C TYR A 136 1.43 5.01 1.93
N ALA A 137 0.78 6.13 2.23
CA ALA A 137 1.42 7.44 2.32
C ALA A 137 2.51 7.47 3.40
N THR A 138 2.25 6.84 4.55
CA THR A 138 3.23 6.70 5.64
C THR A 138 4.40 5.82 5.25
N LEU A 139 4.13 4.72 4.54
CA LEU A 139 5.12 3.77 4.06
C LEU A 139 6.13 4.46 3.14
N ILE A 140 5.66 5.12 2.07
CA ILE A 140 6.55 5.80 1.14
C ILE A 140 7.31 6.97 1.79
N ALA A 141 6.67 7.69 2.72
CA ALA A 141 7.32 8.76 3.47
C ALA A 141 8.47 8.23 4.33
N GLY A 142 8.25 7.12 5.05
CA GLY A 142 9.29 6.47 5.86
C GLY A 142 10.40 5.83 5.04
N MET A 143 10.13 5.43 3.80
CA MET A 143 11.13 4.98 2.83
C MET A 143 11.89 6.15 2.16
N GLY A 144 11.53 7.40 2.46
CA GLY A 144 12.10 8.58 1.81
C GLY A 144 11.77 8.68 0.32
N LEU A 145 10.64 8.11 -0.11
CA LEU A 145 10.19 8.11 -1.50
C LEU A 145 9.11 9.18 -1.73
N PRO A 146 9.13 9.85 -2.90
CA PRO A 146 8.07 10.78 -3.26
C PRO A 146 6.79 10.02 -3.61
N ASP A 147 5.62 10.62 -3.36
CA ASP A 147 4.39 10.11 -3.96
C ASP A 147 4.32 10.56 -5.42
N VAL A 148 4.30 9.61 -6.33
CA VAL A 148 4.24 9.86 -7.78
C VAL A 148 2.79 9.83 -8.26
N ARG A 149 2.43 10.76 -9.15
CA ARG A 149 1.14 10.71 -9.85
C ARG A 149 1.16 9.60 -10.89
N ILE A 150 0.05 8.88 -11.01
CA ILE A 150 -0.09 7.81 -12.00
C ILE A 150 -1.04 8.28 -13.11
N ASP A 151 -0.72 7.97 -14.36
CA ASP A 151 -1.66 8.15 -15.46
C ASP A 151 -2.89 7.24 -15.28
N GLY A 152 -4.08 7.84 -15.28
CA GLY A 152 -5.32 7.12 -14.97
C GLY A 152 -5.52 6.84 -13.48
N GLU A 153 -4.79 7.55 -12.59
CA GLU A 153 -4.99 7.47 -11.15
C GLU A 153 -6.45 7.76 -10.77
N LEU A 154 -7.04 6.81 -10.08
CA LEU A 154 -8.33 6.92 -9.43
C LEU A 154 -8.18 7.66 -8.10
N TRP A 155 -9.26 8.30 -7.69
CA TRP A 155 -9.31 8.89 -6.36
C TRP A 155 -9.18 7.81 -5.27
N ALA A 156 -8.19 8.01 -4.40
CA ALA A 156 -7.88 7.17 -3.25
C ALA A 156 -8.11 8.00 -1.97
N PRO A 157 -9.02 7.60 -1.07
CA PRO A 157 -9.26 8.35 0.16
C PRO A 157 -8.02 8.32 1.05
N SER A 158 -7.71 9.44 1.72
CA SER A 158 -6.64 9.55 2.73
C SER A 158 -5.20 9.40 2.23
N SER A 159 -4.95 9.53 0.93
CA SER A 159 -3.59 9.47 0.34
C SER A 159 -2.61 10.54 0.81
N ASN A 160 -3.08 11.61 1.45
CA ASN A 160 -2.23 12.69 2.00
C ASN A 160 -2.13 12.66 3.53
N ARG A 161 -2.58 11.58 4.18
CA ARG A 161 -2.57 11.45 5.65
C ARG A 161 -1.47 10.49 6.08
N LEU A 162 -0.66 10.92 7.04
CA LEU A 162 0.36 10.10 7.68
C LEU A 162 -0.17 9.51 9.00
N LEU A 163 0.27 8.29 9.31
CA LEU A 163 -0.05 7.54 10.54
C LEU A 163 1.04 7.68 11.61
N LEU A 164 2.24 8.07 11.18
CA LEU A 164 3.40 8.38 12.01
C LEU A 164 3.73 9.86 11.86
N ASP A 165 4.25 10.45 12.93
CA ASP A 165 4.76 11.82 12.97
C ASP A 165 6.10 11.95 12.22
N GLU A 166 6.46 13.18 11.87
CA GLU A 166 7.66 13.48 11.08
C GLU A 166 8.95 13.03 11.79
N ASP A 167 9.04 13.20 13.10
CA ASP A 167 10.22 12.80 13.89
C ASP A 167 10.45 11.29 13.82
N THR A 168 9.38 10.50 13.97
CA THR A 168 9.43 9.04 13.78
C THR A 168 9.88 8.68 12.37
N LEU A 169 9.35 9.35 11.35
CA LEU A 169 9.69 9.09 9.95
C LEU A 169 11.13 9.51 9.61
N LEU A 170 11.64 10.59 10.19
CA LEU A 170 13.05 11.01 10.09
C LEU A 170 13.98 9.98 10.72
N ALA A 171 13.63 9.49 11.92
CA ALA A 171 14.42 8.46 12.61
C ALA A 171 14.51 7.16 11.80
N ILE A 172 13.40 6.72 11.19
CA ILE A 172 13.36 5.55 10.31
C ILE A 172 14.30 5.75 9.11
N ARG A 173 14.23 6.90 8.43
CA ARG A 173 15.07 7.22 7.25
C ARG A 173 16.56 7.30 7.57
N ALA A 174 16.92 7.66 8.80
CA ALA A 174 18.31 7.83 9.24
C ALA A 174 18.94 6.57 9.83
N SER A 175 18.13 5.56 10.18
CA SER A 175 18.60 4.28 10.71
C SER A 175 19.20 3.37 9.64
#